data_AF-A0A838AK02-F1
#
_entry.id   AF-A0A838AK02-F1
#
_cell.length_a   1.000
_cell.length_b   1.000
_cell.length_c   1.000
_cell.angle_alpha   90.00
_cell.angle_beta   90.00
_cell.angle_gamma   90.00
#
_symmetry.space_group_name_H-M   'P 1'
#
loop_
_entity.id
_entity.type
_entity.pdbx_description
1 polymer ?
#
loop_
_entity_poly.entity_id
_entity_poly.type
_entity_poly.pdbx_seq_one_letter_code
_entity_poly.pdbx_strand_id
1 'polypeptide(L)'
;MNVINLLKQEVHDLMINDTAHDFDHIMRVFKNAQNICRKENVNEKLVLSAVLLHDVISYPKFDKRSKLSSIKSAEESKKILKKFNFTKEEIQIISDAIRDHSFSRNVIPATLEGKILQDADRLDAIGAIGIARVFAVGGSEKRPFYNVKDPFCKSRTPDDKIWTLDHFYRKLLKLESLMNTKSGKIEAKKRTRVLKDFLNELKKEIQ
;
A
#
# COMPACT_ATOMS: atom_id res chain seq x y z
N MET A 1 -14.54 -20.37 14.74
CA MET A 1 -13.79 -19.10 14.58
C MET A 1 -13.61 -18.87 13.08
N ASN A 2 -13.91 -17.67 12.56
CA ASN A 2 -13.75 -17.38 11.13
C ASN A 2 -12.26 -17.53 10.73
N VAL A 3 -11.96 -18.22 9.62
CA VAL A 3 -10.60 -18.45 9.12
C VAL A 3 -9.80 -17.14 8.96
N ILE A 4 -10.48 -16.04 8.63
CA ILE A 4 -9.84 -14.71 8.54
C ILE A 4 -9.35 -14.22 9.91
N ASN A 5 -10.08 -14.49 10.99
CA ASN A 5 -9.64 -14.11 12.34
C ASN A 5 -8.43 -14.93 12.78
N LEU A 6 -8.38 -16.22 12.41
CA LEU A 6 -7.23 -17.07 12.71
C LEU A 6 -5.99 -16.62 11.91
N LEU A 7 -6.16 -16.30 10.62
CA LEU A 7 -5.08 -15.73 9.80
C LEU A 7 -4.58 -14.40 10.35
N LYS A 8 -5.50 -13.53 10.79
CA LYS A 8 -5.15 -12.24 11.39
C LYS A 8 -4.29 -12.44 12.65
N GLN A 9 -4.62 -13.42 13.48
CA GLN A 9 -3.84 -13.76 14.68
C GLN A 9 -2.45 -14.30 14.30
N GLU A 10 -2.37 -15.24 13.35
CA GLU A 10 -1.08 -15.77 12.86
C GLU A 10 -0.17 -14.63 12.36
N VAL A 11 -0.70 -13.71 11.54
CA VAL A 11 0.08 -12.58 11.01
C VAL A 11 0.52 -11.64 12.12
N HIS A 12 -0.36 -11.32 13.06
CA HIS A 12 -0.02 -10.50 14.22
C HIS A 12 1.14 -11.11 15.01
N ASP A 13 1.09 -12.40 15.29
CA ASP A 13 2.11 -13.10 16.10
C ASP A 13 3.45 -13.25 15.34
N LEU A 14 3.40 -13.39 14.01
CA LEU A 14 4.60 -13.35 13.15
C LEU A 14 5.27 -11.97 13.17
N MET A 15 4.48 -10.89 13.17
CA MET A 15 5.01 -9.52 13.07
C MET A 15 5.44 -8.92 14.41
N ILE A 16 4.88 -9.36 15.56
CA ILE A 16 5.36 -8.91 16.88
C ILE A 16 6.85 -9.23 17.08
N ASN A 17 7.30 -10.35 16.54
CA ASN A 17 8.68 -10.80 16.68
C ASN A 17 9.65 -10.05 15.74
N ASP A 18 9.14 -9.18 14.87
CA ASP A 18 9.92 -8.34 13.97
C ASP A 18 9.54 -6.86 14.17
N THR A 19 10.33 -6.17 14.99
CA THR A 19 10.11 -4.75 15.36
C THR A 19 10.15 -3.78 14.17
N ALA A 20 10.46 -4.26 12.96
CA ALA A 20 10.53 -3.46 11.75
C ALA A 20 9.22 -3.41 10.93
N HIS A 21 8.12 -4.03 11.39
CA HIS A 21 6.92 -4.20 10.55
C HIS A 21 5.62 -3.60 11.12
N ASP A 22 4.92 -2.85 10.26
CA ASP A 22 3.78 -1.99 10.56
C ASP A 22 2.46 -2.79 10.45
N PHE A 23 2.13 -3.59 11.47
CA PHE A 23 0.83 -4.31 11.52
C PHE A 23 -0.36 -3.35 11.40
N ASP A 24 -0.22 -2.12 11.91
CA ASP A 24 -1.23 -1.08 11.76
C ASP A 24 -1.47 -0.72 10.28
N HIS A 25 -0.43 -0.70 9.44
CA HIS A 25 -0.58 -0.56 8.00
C HIS A 25 -1.42 -1.71 7.42
N ILE A 26 -1.10 -2.97 7.72
CA ILE A 26 -1.90 -4.11 7.24
C ILE A 26 -3.36 -3.95 7.65
N MET A 27 -3.63 -3.51 8.88
CA MET A 27 -5.01 -3.34 9.35
C MET A 27 -5.75 -2.17 8.70
N ARG A 28 -5.06 -1.07 8.34
CA ARG A 28 -5.66 0.01 7.54
C ARG A 28 -5.96 -0.45 6.11
N VAL A 29 -5.04 -1.20 5.49
CA VAL A 29 -5.27 -1.82 4.16
C VAL A 29 -6.44 -2.80 4.23
N PHE A 30 -6.52 -3.61 5.28
CA PHE A 30 -7.63 -4.54 5.52
C PHE A 30 -8.97 -3.81 5.57
N LYS A 31 -9.05 -2.70 6.33
CA LYS A 31 -10.25 -1.87 6.39
C LYS A 31 -10.61 -1.25 5.04
N ASN A 32 -9.62 -0.79 4.27
CA ASN A 32 -9.85 -0.28 2.90
C ASN A 32 -10.43 -1.39 2.01
N ALA A 33 -9.84 -2.59 2.03
CA ALA A 33 -10.28 -3.73 1.24
C ALA A 33 -11.70 -4.17 1.59
N GLN A 34 -12.05 -4.27 2.88
CA GLN A 34 -13.43 -4.57 3.30
C GLN A 34 -14.45 -3.58 2.71
N ASN A 35 -14.12 -2.29 2.73
CA ASN A 35 -15.01 -1.26 2.17
C ASN A 35 -15.16 -1.35 0.65
N ILE A 36 -14.11 -1.80 -0.05
CA ILE A 36 -14.14 -2.07 -1.49
C ILE A 36 -14.97 -3.33 -1.76
N CYS A 37 -14.70 -4.45 -1.08
CA CYS A 37 -15.43 -5.72 -1.23
C CYS A 37 -16.94 -5.56 -1.06
N ARG A 38 -17.41 -4.71 -0.14
CA ARG A 38 -18.85 -4.43 0.05
C ARG A 38 -19.55 -3.83 -1.18
N LYS A 39 -18.78 -3.30 -2.14
CA LYS A 39 -19.28 -2.59 -3.33
C LYS A 39 -18.90 -3.28 -4.63
N GLU A 40 -18.15 -4.38 -4.57
CA GLU A 40 -17.64 -5.11 -5.73
C GLU A 40 -18.05 -6.58 -5.59
N ASN A 41 -18.45 -7.23 -6.69
CA ASN A 41 -18.85 -8.63 -6.65
C ASN A 41 -17.61 -9.55 -6.64
N VAL A 42 -17.06 -9.81 -5.46
CA VAL A 42 -15.80 -10.56 -5.27
C VAL A 42 -15.89 -11.53 -4.10
N ASN A 43 -15.03 -12.55 -4.10
CA ASN A 43 -14.84 -13.40 -2.93
C ASN A 43 -14.04 -12.66 -1.84
N GLU A 44 -14.74 -12.05 -0.89
CA GLU A 44 -14.14 -11.27 0.21
C GLU A 44 -13.09 -12.07 1.00
N LYS A 45 -13.30 -13.38 1.22
CA LYS A 45 -12.34 -14.25 1.93
C LYS A 45 -10.97 -14.20 1.27
N LEU A 46 -10.89 -14.31 -0.05
CA LEU A 46 -9.62 -14.34 -0.78
C LEU A 46 -8.92 -12.98 -0.75
N VAL A 47 -9.67 -11.89 -0.91
CA VAL A 47 -9.12 -10.53 -0.81
C VAL A 47 -8.52 -10.29 0.57
N LEU A 48 -9.29 -10.56 1.62
CA LEU A 48 -8.87 -10.28 2.99
C LEU A 48 -7.68 -11.17 3.41
N SER A 49 -7.63 -12.42 2.98
CA SER A 49 -6.46 -13.28 3.16
C SER A 49 -5.23 -12.73 2.44
N ALA A 50 -5.39 -12.24 1.20
CA ALA A 50 -4.28 -11.63 0.46
C ALA A 50 -3.77 -10.36 1.15
N VAL A 51 -4.67 -9.51 1.65
CA VAL A 51 -4.32 -8.30 2.40
C VAL A 51 -3.58 -8.61 3.69
N LEU A 52 -4.00 -9.60 4.47
CA LEU A 52 -3.30 -9.94 5.71
C LEU A 52 -1.86 -10.43 5.46
N LEU A 53 -1.60 -11.01 4.29
CA LEU A 53 -0.33 -11.67 3.98
C LEU A 53 0.58 -10.89 3.03
N HIS A 54 0.14 -9.75 2.46
CA HIS A 54 0.84 -9.11 1.35
C HIS A 54 2.25 -8.62 1.69
N ASP A 55 2.46 -8.22 2.94
CA ASP A 55 3.71 -7.65 3.46
C ASP A 55 4.28 -8.45 4.65
N VAL A 56 3.92 -9.75 4.75
CA VAL A 56 4.46 -10.65 5.79
C VAL A 56 5.98 -10.79 5.71
N ILE A 57 6.57 -10.63 4.52
CA ILE A 57 8.01 -10.46 4.33
C ILE A 57 8.26 -9.08 3.74
N SER A 58 8.83 -8.18 4.52
CA SER A 58 9.21 -6.85 4.05
C SER A 58 10.69 -6.59 4.30
N TYR A 59 11.38 -6.04 3.29
CA TYR A 59 12.77 -5.62 3.44
C TYR A 59 12.81 -4.09 3.53
N PRO A 60 13.79 -3.50 4.23
CA PRO A 60 13.95 -2.05 4.26
C PRO A 60 13.98 -1.46 2.85
N LYS A 61 13.33 -0.30 2.63
CA LYS A 61 13.10 0.26 1.28
C LYS A 61 14.37 0.41 0.43
N PHE A 62 15.51 0.69 1.05
CA PHE A 62 16.81 0.87 0.37
C PHE A 62 17.64 -0.41 0.24
N ASP A 63 17.18 -1.51 0.82
CA ASP A 63 17.77 -2.81 0.55
C ASP A 63 17.48 -3.19 -0.90
N LYS A 64 18.49 -3.71 -1.63
CA LYS A 64 18.32 -4.20 -3.00
C LYS A 64 17.23 -5.29 -3.09
N ARG A 65 16.98 -5.99 -1.97
CA ARG A 65 15.96 -7.02 -1.80
C ARG A 65 14.55 -6.46 -1.64
N SER A 66 14.33 -5.15 -1.43
CA SER A 66 12.99 -4.56 -1.29
C SER A 66 12.09 -4.82 -2.51
N LYS A 67 12.68 -4.96 -3.70
CA LYS A 67 11.97 -5.36 -4.93
C LYS A 67 11.45 -6.80 -4.90
N LEU A 68 11.99 -7.64 -4.02
CA LEU A 68 11.63 -9.05 -3.85
C LEU A 68 10.60 -9.27 -2.74
N SER A 69 10.28 -8.25 -1.93
CA SER A 69 9.33 -8.38 -0.80
C SER A 69 8.00 -8.99 -1.22
N SER A 70 7.35 -8.44 -2.25
CA SER A 70 6.06 -8.97 -2.74
C SER A 70 6.15 -10.41 -3.25
N ILE A 71 7.27 -10.79 -3.87
CA ILE A 71 7.51 -12.17 -4.33
C ILE A 71 7.71 -13.10 -3.12
N LYS A 72 8.47 -12.67 -2.12
CA LYS A 72 8.74 -13.46 -0.91
C LYS A 72 7.50 -13.59 -0.03
N SER A 73 6.71 -12.54 0.13
CA SER A 73 5.39 -12.62 0.78
C SER A 73 4.45 -13.56 0.01
N ALA A 74 4.48 -13.56 -1.32
CA ALA A 74 3.70 -14.51 -2.11
C ALA A 74 4.15 -15.95 -1.91
N GLU A 75 5.46 -16.23 -1.81
CA GLU A 75 6.00 -17.55 -1.50
C GLU A 75 5.62 -18.01 -0.09
N GLU A 76 5.71 -17.13 0.90
CA GLU A 76 5.41 -17.44 2.30
C GLU A 76 3.91 -17.63 2.53
N SER A 77 3.07 -16.81 1.89
CA SER A 77 1.61 -16.94 1.97
C SER A 77 1.14 -18.33 1.55
N LYS A 78 1.77 -18.96 0.55
CA LYS A 78 1.45 -20.34 0.14
C LYS A 78 1.66 -21.36 1.26
N LYS A 79 2.69 -21.18 2.10
CA LYS A 79 2.96 -22.07 3.24
C LYS A 79 1.93 -21.85 4.34
N ILE A 80 1.64 -20.59 4.67
CA ILE A 80 0.68 -20.22 5.70
C ILE A 80 -0.72 -20.72 5.32
N LEU A 81 -1.20 -20.42 4.12
CA LEU A 81 -2.56 -20.77 3.66
C LEU A 81 -2.82 -22.29 3.63
N LYS A 82 -1.80 -23.11 3.38
CA LYS A 82 -1.91 -24.58 3.49
C LYS A 82 -2.29 -25.04 4.89
N LYS A 83 -1.79 -24.38 5.94
CA LYS A 83 -2.14 -24.69 7.34
C LYS A 83 -3.63 -24.42 7.63
N PHE A 84 -4.24 -23.51 6.87
CA PHE A 84 -5.63 -23.08 7.04
C PHE A 84 -6.60 -23.74 6.03
N ASN A 85 -6.20 -24.85 5.40
CA ASN A 85 -7.04 -25.66 4.50
C ASN A 85 -7.60 -24.88 3.29
N PHE A 86 -6.87 -23.90 2.76
CA PHE A 86 -7.21 -23.29 1.47
C PHE A 86 -6.93 -24.28 0.32
N THR A 87 -7.79 -24.27 -0.69
CA THR A 87 -7.61 -25.08 -1.91
C THR A 87 -6.41 -24.58 -2.73
N LYS A 88 -5.92 -25.41 -3.66
CA LYS A 88 -4.78 -25.02 -4.52
C LYS A 88 -5.10 -23.79 -5.36
N GLU A 89 -6.33 -23.72 -5.84
CA GLU A 89 -6.87 -22.63 -6.66
C GLU A 89 -6.94 -21.33 -5.86
N GLU A 90 -7.50 -21.37 -4.64
CA GLU A 90 -7.55 -20.20 -3.75
C GLU A 90 -6.15 -19.70 -3.38
N ILE A 91 -5.22 -20.63 -3.07
CA ILE A 91 -3.83 -20.28 -2.76
C ILE A 91 -3.17 -19.58 -3.94
N GLN A 92 -3.42 -20.07 -5.16
CA GLN A 92 -2.83 -19.47 -6.36
C GLN A 92 -3.35 -18.04 -6.55
N ILE A 93 -4.67 -17.83 -6.47
CA ILE A 93 -5.31 -16.50 -6.55
C ILE A 93 -4.70 -15.53 -5.52
N ILE A 94 -4.60 -15.95 -4.27
CA ILE A 94 -4.07 -15.12 -3.18
C ILE A 94 -2.59 -14.79 -3.42
N SER A 95 -1.78 -15.80 -3.77
CA SER A 95 -0.35 -15.60 -3.97
C SER A 95 -0.04 -14.72 -5.19
N ASP A 96 -0.82 -14.82 -6.26
CA ASP A 96 -0.67 -13.95 -7.44
C ASP A 96 -1.08 -12.51 -7.13
N ALA A 97 -2.18 -12.32 -6.39
CA ALA A 97 -2.58 -11.02 -5.90
C ALA A 97 -1.46 -10.36 -5.08
N ILE A 98 -0.88 -11.09 -4.12
CA ILE A 98 0.23 -10.60 -3.30
C ILE A 98 1.46 -10.32 -4.16
N ARG A 99 1.81 -11.19 -5.10
CA ARG A 99 2.97 -10.98 -5.97
C ARG A 99 2.84 -9.67 -6.76
N ASP A 100 1.66 -9.39 -7.32
CA ASP A 100 1.49 -8.35 -8.32
C ASP A 100 0.97 -7.00 -7.76
N HIS A 101 0.64 -6.90 -6.46
CA HIS A 101 0.07 -5.67 -5.90
C HIS A 101 1.04 -4.48 -5.87
N SER A 102 2.34 -4.73 -5.57
CA SER A 102 3.28 -3.65 -5.21
C SER A 102 3.48 -2.61 -6.32
N PHE A 103 3.55 -1.32 -5.93
CA PHE A 103 3.75 -0.22 -6.88
C PHE A 103 5.04 -0.35 -7.71
N SER A 104 6.12 -0.87 -7.11
CA SER A 104 7.43 -1.01 -7.75
C SER A 104 7.45 -2.03 -8.90
N ARG A 105 6.54 -3.01 -8.89
CA ARG A 105 6.41 -3.97 -9.99
C ARG A 105 5.77 -3.37 -11.23
N ASN A 106 4.99 -2.30 -11.08
CA ASN A 106 4.29 -1.65 -12.19
C ASN A 106 3.44 -2.63 -13.03
N VAL A 107 2.78 -3.58 -12.35
CA VAL A 107 1.87 -4.57 -12.94
C VAL A 107 0.45 -4.27 -12.49
N ILE A 108 -0.51 -4.46 -13.39
CA ILE A 108 -1.94 -4.49 -13.08
C ILE A 108 -2.30 -5.96 -12.84
N PRO A 109 -2.77 -6.33 -11.63
CA PRO A 109 -3.17 -7.71 -11.36
C PRO A 109 -4.27 -8.18 -12.31
N ALA A 110 -4.22 -9.44 -12.74
CA ALA A 110 -5.21 -9.99 -13.66
C ALA A 110 -6.58 -10.19 -12.99
N THR A 111 -6.57 -10.63 -11.73
CA THR A 111 -7.78 -10.97 -10.96
C THR A 111 -8.39 -9.75 -10.29
N LEU A 112 -9.69 -9.83 -9.98
CA LEU A 112 -10.38 -8.78 -9.23
C LEU A 112 -9.83 -8.69 -7.80
N GLU A 113 -9.47 -9.82 -7.19
CA GLU A 113 -8.88 -9.89 -5.87
C GLU A 113 -7.56 -9.12 -5.79
N GLY A 114 -6.68 -9.31 -6.77
CA GLY A 114 -5.42 -8.58 -6.87
C GLY A 114 -5.61 -7.09 -7.11
N LYS A 115 -6.58 -6.71 -7.96
CA LYS A 115 -6.95 -5.31 -8.20
C LYS A 115 -7.44 -4.63 -6.93
N ILE A 116 -8.26 -5.32 -6.12
CA ILE A 116 -8.76 -4.79 -4.86
C ILE A 116 -7.64 -4.67 -3.83
N LEU A 117 -6.78 -5.69 -3.68
CA LEU A 117 -5.60 -5.60 -2.81
C LEU A 117 -4.73 -4.40 -3.19
N GLN A 118 -4.42 -4.26 -4.47
CA GLN A 118 -3.60 -3.16 -4.98
C GLN A 118 -4.24 -1.79 -4.73
N ASP A 119 -5.55 -1.66 -4.94
CA ASP A 119 -6.27 -0.42 -4.62
C ASP A 119 -6.25 -0.13 -3.12
N ALA A 120 -6.53 -1.13 -2.28
CA ALA A 120 -6.57 -0.99 -0.84
C ALA A 120 -5.22 -0.55 -0.24
N ASP A 121 -4.12 -1.09 -0.75
CA ASP A 121 -2.75 -0.71 -0.38
C ASP A 121 -2.44 0.73 -0.83
N ARG A 122 -2.72 1.05 -2.10
CA ARG A 122 -2.51 2.40 -2.64
C ARG A 122 -3.33 3.46 -1.92
N LEU A 123 -4.53 3.12 -1.45
CA LEU A 123 -5.36 4.02 -0.65
C LEU A 123 -4.70 4.40 0.68
N ASP A 124 -3.90 3.52 1.30
CA ASP A 124 -3.17 3.84 2.54
C ASP A 124 -2.00 4.83 2.30
N ALA A 125 -1.51 4.91 1.06
CA ALA A 125 -0.47 5.86 0.68
C ALA A 125 -0.97 7.29 0.43
N ILE A 126 -2.29 7.54 0.41
CA ILE A 126 -2.87 8.85 0.13
C ILE A 126 -3.84 9.31 1.23
N GLY A 127 -4.20 10.59 1.21
CA GLY A 127 -4.99 11.23 2.27
C GLY A 127 -4.13 11.58 3.49
N ALA A 128 -4.78 11.78 4.64
CA ALA A 128 -4.10 12.24 5.86
C ALA A 128 -2.98 11.28 6.32
N ILE A 129 -3.24 9.97 6.31
CA ILE A 129 -2.22 8.95 6.61
C ILE A 129 -1.07 9.02 5.61
N GLY A 130 -1.35 9.19 4.32
CA GLY A 130 -0.34 9.36 3.27
C GLY A 130 0.60 10.55 3.55
N ILE A 131 0.05 11.70 3.95
CA ILE A 131 0.82 12.89 4.33
C ILE A 131 1.75 12.57 5.50
N ALA A 132 1.19 12.03 6.59
CA ALA A 132 1.97 11.69 7.78
C ALA A 132 3.10 10.70 7.46
N ARG A 133 2.82 9.65 6.68
CA ARG A 133 3.81 8.64 6.28
C ARG A 133 4.93 9.23 5.44
N VAL A 134 4.63 10.11 4.48
CA VAL A 134 5.66 10.73 3.63
C VAL A 134 6.66 11.52 4.46
N PHE A 135 6.20 12.35 5.41
CA PHE A 135 7.10 13.13 6.25
C PHE A 135 7.80 12.31 7.34
N ALA A 136 7.14 11.29 7.91
CA ALA A 136 7.78 10.36 8.83
C ALA A 136 8.95 9.60 8.16
N VAL A 137 8.73 9.11 6.95
CA VAL A 137 9.78 8.45 6.14
C VAL A 137 10.85 9.45 5.71
N GLY A 138 10.48 10.66 5.31
CA GLY A 138 11.46 11.71 5.00
C GLY A 138 12.36 12.04 6.21
N GLY A 139 11.78 12.13 7.40
CA GLY A 139 12.51 12.36 8.65
C GLY A 139 13.45 11.22 9.03
N SER A 140 13.00 9.96 8.96
CA SER A 140 13.86 8.80 9.25
C SER A 140 15.02 8.67 8.25
N GLU A 141 14.81 9.10 7.01
CA GLU A 141 15.81 9.12 5.94
C GLU A 141 16.66 10.41 5.93
N LYS A 142 16.43 11.34 6.87
CA LYS A 142 17.09 12.64 6.94
C LYS A 142 17.00 13.44 5.63
N ARG A 143 15.93 13.23 4.85
CA ARG A 143 15.64 14.00 3.64
C ARG A 143 15.08 15.36 4.04
N PRO A 144 15.56 16.46 3.47
CA PRO A 144 14.94 17.75 3.69
C PRO A 144 13.47 17.75 3.22
N PHE A 145 12.67 18.68 3.77
CA PHE A 145 11.25 18.78 3.49
C PHE A 145 10.96 19.03 2.00
N TYR A 146 11.58 20.07 1.42
CA TYR A 146 11.37 20.46 0.03
C TYR A 146 12.59 21.24 -0.49
N ASN A 147 12.69 21.34 -1.82
CA ASN A 147 13.68 22.20 -2.44
C ASN A 147 13.32 23.68 -2.19
N VAL A 148 14.22 24.46 -1.59
CA VAL A 148 13.96 25.87 -1.23
C VAL A 148 13.74 26.81 -2.42
N LYS A 149 14.29 26.51 -3.61
CA LYS A 149 14.13 27.35 -4.82
C LYS A 149 12.86 27.02 -5.61
N ASP A 150 12.51 25.74 -5.67
CA ASP A 150 11.31 25.26 -6.36
C ASP A 150 10.64 24.11 -5.57
N PRO A 151 9.91 24.43 -4.47
CA PRO A 151 9.30 23.41 -3.61
C PRO A 151 8.25 22.57 -4.35
N PHE A 152 7.54 23.18 -5.30
CA PHE A 152 6.37 22.58 -5.96
C PHE A 152 6.66 22.09 -7.39
N CYS A 153 7.94 21.94 -7.74
CA CYS A 153 8.39 21.38 -9.02
C CYS A 153 7.79 22.10 -10.26
N LYS A 154 7.73 23.44 -10.25
CA LYS A 154 7.21 24.22 -11.39
C LYS A 154 8.15 24.19 -12.60
N SER A 155 9.45 24.11 -12.36
CA SER A 155 10.51 24.24 -13.36
C SER A 155 11.44 23.03 -13.46
N ARG A 156 11.31 22.09 -12.51
CA ARG A 156 12.17 20.91 -12.40
C ARG A 156 11.36 19.63 -12.34
N THR A 157 12.00 18.52 -12.72
CA THR A 157 11.46 17.19 -12.45
C THR A 157 11.52 16.91 -10.94
N PRO A 158 10.45 16.37 -10.34
CA PRO A 158 10.48 15.91 -8.95
C PRO A 158 11.55 14.82 -8.74
N ASP A 159 12.30 14.88 -7.64
CA ASP A 159 13.25 13.87 -7.17
C ASP A 159 12.99 13.55 -5.69
N ASP A 160 12.21 12.49 -5.48
CA ASP A 160 11.83 12.00 -4.16
C ASP A 160 12.94 11.22 -3.46
N LYS A 161 14.14 11.09 -4.05
CA LYS A 161 15.33 10.59 -3.31
C LYS A 161 16.02 11.70 -2.53
N ILE A 162 15.81 12.95 -2.92
CA ILE A 162 16.43 14.12 -2.27
C ILE A 162 15.41 14.86 -1.42
N TRP A 163 14.24 15.19 -1.99
CA TRP A 163 13.26 16.06 -1.33
C TRP A 163 11.99 15.28 -0.94
N THR A 164 11.53 15.47 0.29
CA THR A 164 10.37 14.73 0.82
C THR A 164 9.08 15.09 0.08
N LEU A 165 8.83 16.38 -0.15
CA LEU A 165 7.63 16.90 -0.82
C LEU A 165 7.48 16.40 -2.26
N ASP A 166 8.59 16.12 -2.94
CA ASP A 166 8.59 15.64 -4.32
C ASP A 166 7.89 14.29 -4.47
N HIS A 167 7.78 13.51 -3.39
CA HIS A 167 7.07 12.23 -3.40
C HIS A 167 5.57 12.41 -3.72
N PHE A 168 4.99 13.56 -3.38
CA PHE A 168 3.61 13.89 -3.76
C PHE A 168 3.45 13.86 -5.28
N TYR A 169 4.39 14.49 -6.01
CA TYR A 169 4.35 14.59 -7.47
C TYR A 169 4.85 13.33 -8.18
N ARG A 170 5.89 12.68 -7.62
CA ARG A 170 6.42 11.43 -8.19
C ARG A 170 5.39 10.32 -8.16
N LYS A 171 4.68 10.16 -7.03
CA LYS A 171 3.82 9.02 -6.76
C LYS A 171 2.41 9.42 -6.33
N LEU A 172 2.25 10.11 -5.19
CA LEU A 172 0.96 10.15 -4.49
C LEU A 172 -0.18 10.73 -5.34
N LEU A 173 0.05 11.86 -6.02
CA LEU A 173 -0.94 12.54 -6.86
C LEU A 173 -1.33 11.74 -8.11
N LYS A 174 -0.55 10.72 -8.49
CA LYS A 174 -0.86 9.85 -9.63
C LYS A 174 -1.73 8.66 -9.22
N LEU A 175 -1.74 8.28 -7.95
CA LEU A 175 -2.38 7.04 -7.48
C LEU A 175 -3.89 7.00 -7.76
N GLU A 176 -4.59 8.13 -7.70
CA GLU A 176 -6.03 8.21 -8.06
C GLU A 176 -6.31 7.67 -9.46
N SER A 177 -5.51 8.08 -10.45
CA SER A 177 -5.67 7.66 -11.85
C SER A 177 -5.31 6.18 -12.08
N LEU A 178 -4.50 5.60 -11.18
CA LEU A 178 -4.01 4.23 -11.27
C LEU A 178 -4.90 3.22 -10.54
N MET A 179 -5.93 3.66 -9.83
CA MET A 179 -6.87 2.76 -9.16
C MET A 179 -7.59 1.87 -10.19
N ASN A 180 -7.85 0.63 -9.81
CA ASN A 180 -8.41 -0.40 -10.68
C ASN A 180 -9.94 -0.44 -10.62
N THR A 181 -10.49 -0.40 -9.41
CA THR A 181 -11.92 -0.59 -9.12
C THR A 181 -12.68 0.74 -9.11
N LYS A 182 -14.01 0.67 -9.33
CA LYS A 182 -14.87 1.86 -9.28
C LYS A 182 -14.91 2.42 -7.86
N SER A 183 -15.08 1.56 -6.86
CA SER A 183 -15.10 1.96 -5.46
C SER A 183 -13.75 2.52 -4.98
N GLY A 184 -12.62 1.91 -5.40
CA GLY A 184 -11.26 2.40 -5.13
C GLY A 184 -11.02 3.80 -5.71
N LYS A 185 -11.42 4.05 -6.96
CA LYS A 185 -11.34 5.39 -7.59
C LYS A 185 -12.12 6.45 -6.82
N ILE A 186 -13.34 6.14 -6.39
CA ILE A 186 -14.19 7.08 -5.65
C ILE A 186 -13.53 7.49 -4.33
N GLU A 187 -12.98 6.53 -3.59
CA GLU A 187 -12.30 6.81 -2.33
C GLU A 187 -10.97 7.54 -2.56
N ALA A 188 -10.21 7.15 -3.58
CA ALA A 188 -8.95 7.79 -3.93
C ALA A 188 -9.14 9.26 -4.27
N LYS A 189 -10.19 9.62 -5.01
CA LYS A 189 -10.52 11.01 -5.32
C LYS A 189 -10.72 11.87 -4.08
N LYS A 190 -11.39 11.34 -3.05
CA LYS A 190 -11.56 12.03 -1.77
C LYS A 190 -10.23 12.24 -1.06
N ARG A 191 -9.39 11.20 -1.01
CA ARG A 191 -8.08 11.27 -0.35
C ARG A 191 -7.07 12.13 -1.10
N THR A 192 -7.10 12.14 -2.42
CA THR A 192 -6.27 13.04 -3.25
C THR A 192 -6.66 14.50 -3.05
N ARG A 193 -7.94 14.81 -2.81
CA ARG A 193 -8.33 16.18 -2.45
C ARG A 193 -7.61 16.64 -1.19
N VAL A 194 -7.53 15.81 -0.14
CA VAL A 194 -6.77 16.13 1.08
C VAL A 194 -5.29 16.41 0.78
N LEU A 195 -4.67 15.66 -0.13
CA LEU A 195 -3.28 15.92 -0.55
C LEU A 195 -3.14 17.29 -1.23
N LYS A 196 -4.07 17.64 -2.12
CA LYS A 196 -4.07 18.91 -2.84
C LYS A 196 -4.32 20.09 -1.90
N ASP A 197 -5.24 19.94 -0.97
CA ASP A 197 -5.54 20.98 0.03
C ASP A 197 -4.32 21.23 0.92
N PHE A 198 -3.66 20.17 1.40
CA PHE A 198 -2.40 20.28 2.13
C PHE A 198 -1.31 21.01 1.32
N LEU A 199 -1.12 20.65 0.05
CA LEU A 199 -0.14 21.33 -0.82
C LEU A 199 -0.48 22.81 -1.03
N ASN A 200 -1.77 23.16 -1.12
CA ASN A 200 -2.23 24.54 -1.28
C ASN A 200 -1.96 25.37 -0.02
N GLU A 201 -2.25 24.84 1.17
CA GLU A 201 -1.94 25.54 2.42
C GLU A 201 -0.44 25.66 2.63
N LEU A 202 0.33 24.58 2.43
CA LEU A 202 1.79 24.63 2.51
C LEU A 202 2.37 25.69 1.56
N LYS A 203 1.80 25.84 0.35
CA LYS A 203 2.23 26.86 -0.60
C LYS A 203 2.02 28.29 -0.09
N LYS A 204 0.92 28.56 0.61
CA LYS A 204 0.66 29.88 1.22
C LYS A 204 1.59 30.18 2.40
N GLU A 205 2.05 29.16 3.09
CA GLU A 205 2.95 29.32 4.25
C GLU A 205 4.40 29.63 3.83
N ILE A 206 4.83 29.14 2.66
CA ILE A 206 6.25 29.19 2.24
C ILE A 206 6.52 30.05 0.99
N GLN A 207 5.48 30.65 0.37
CA GLN A 207 5.58 31.55 -0.78
C GLN A 207 4.71 32.78 -0.57
#